data_AF-Q54YP8-F1
#
_entry.id   AF-Q54YP8-F1
#
_cell.length_a   1.000
_cell.length_b   1.000
_cell.length_c   1.000
_cell.angle_alpha   90.00
_cell.angle_beta   90.00
_cell.angle_gamma   90.00
#
_symmetry.space_group_name_H-M   'P 1'
#
loop_
_entity.id
_entity.type
_entity.pdbx_description
1 polymer ?
#
loop_
_entity_poly.entity_id
_entity_poly.type
_entity_poly.pdbx_seq_one_letter_code
_entity_poly.pdbx_strand_id
1 'polypeptide(L)'
;MLDFINLINNINNPTSPTKITPKVIPIKYEIKDILVDSDEEKYECDICTLELFIESEPKALQCKEGHLACRRCWERYLSTNKQCMTCKTPISSISELSRNRYLEKEYSNWLNDRLVFCPNSNENVFRLNMSGLPAINNSNQTLHQDLCNHGAMKFSELQNHYKACESRILQCNLCLIKFCSKDSDKHQNECSKVYSKCEFCNSNILRSSLSDHHKTHCTKYLIECPHCKIMIKRDTITKHINDDCEEIMITCSEYLCGKRFTRSKMQIHSLEHSVTKLMNQNEIIKKDNQNLDQEKKIEEIKLKLNNLLNNYIQLKNEIAVLKQNSFKEMVYSNKWIIPEYRSFNALYTHKKSKNSNDFQVGSHTFYIKIYPNGQAGKQGKFGVFLERKPRYGILLKYMFSFSLLPPEDSTATKVSLGPIHRVLILLLIDFEESRSLSCGTNVFTDSRKVLKDFLNEKGELEISFSITIQDEKIIPL
;
A
#
# COMPACT_ATOMS: atom_id res chain seq x y z
N MET A 1 -29.37 18.72 27.45
CA MET A 1 -28.75 19.38 26.27
C MET A 1 -29.02 18.60 24.97
N LEU A 2 -30.10 17.79 24.94
CA LEU A 2 -30.53 16.95 23.82
C LEU A 2 -32.00 17.22 23.41
N ASP A 3 -32.70 18.12 24.12
CA ASP A 3 -34.13 18.39 23.89
C ASP A 3 -34.43 19.63 23.03
N PHE A 4 -33.40 20.34 22.55
CA PHE A 4 -33.57 21.58 21.76
C PHE A 4 -33.56 21.38 20.24
N ILE A 5 -33.33 20.16 19.74
CA ILE A 5 -33.15 19.90 18.30
C ILE A 5 -34.43 19.42 17.60
N ASN A 6 -35.46 18.98 18.34
CA ASN A 6 -36.67 18.42 17.73
C ASN A 6 -37.80 19.42 17.43
N LEU A 7 -37.60 20.73 17.61
CA LEU A 7 -38.66 21.73 17.37
C LEU A 7 -38.62 22.43 16.00
N ILE A 8 -37.68 22.12 15.10
CA ILE A 8 -37.51 22.85 13.81
C ILE A 8 -38.02 22.07 12.58
N ASN A 9 -38.39 20.79 12.71
CA ASN A 9 -38.67 19.94 11.53
C ASN A 9 -40.14 19.80 11.09
N ASN A 10 -41.06 20.62 11.60
CA ASN A 10 -42.48 20.59 11.20
C ASN A 10 -42.97 21.90 10.57
N ILE A 11 -42.18 22.49 9.67
CA ILE A 11 -42.71 23.51 8.75
C ILE A 11 -43.44 22.76 7.64
N ASN A 12 -44.76 22.63 7.82
CA ASN A 12 -45.69 22.21 6.78
C ASN A 12 -45.35 22.94 5.47
N ASN A 13 -44.78 22.21 4.51
CA ASN A 13 -44.59 22.72 3.16
C ASN A 13 -45.98 23.08 2.62
N PRO A 14 -46.27 24.37 2.32
CA PRO A 14 -47.53 24.72 1.70
C PRO A 14 -47.63 23.93 0.41
N THR A 15 -48.71 23.17 0.22
CA THR A 15 -48.88 22.25 -0.93
C THR A 15 -49.13 22.99 -2.25
N SER A 16 -49.28 24.31 -2.20
CA SER A 16 -49.60 25.16 -3.35
C SER A 16 -48.79 26.46 -3.32
N PRO A 17 -48.45 27.03 -4.51
CA PRO A 17 -47.81 28.33 -4.60
C PRO A 17 -48.64 29.37 -3.86
N THR A 18 -48.03 30.09 -2.92
CA THR A 18 -48.72 31.14 -2.18
C THR A 18 -49.04 32.28 -3.14
N LYS A 19 -50.32 32.46 -3.48
CA LYS A 19 -50.79 33.66 -4.19
C LYS A 19 -50.71 34.85 -3.24
N ILE A 20 -50.21 35.98 -3.73
CA ILE A 20 -50.22 37.24 -2.99
C ILE A 20 -51.66 37.72 -2.92
N THR A 21 -52.13 38.04 -1.71
CA THR A 21 -53.42 38.69 -1.51
C THR A 21 -53.16 40.11 -1.03
N PRO A 22 -52.97 41.06 -1.96
CA PRO A 22 -52.59 42.42 -1.59
C PRO A 22 -53.69 43.12 -0.78
N LYS A 23 -53.27 43.92 0.20
CA LYS A 23 -54.16 44.79 0.97
C LYS A 23 -54.23 46.15 0.29
N VAL A 24 -55.44 46.68 0.09
CA VAL A 24 -55.62 48.06 -0.41
C VAL A 24 -55.18 49.05 0.67
N ILE A 25 -54.34 50.02 0.29
CA ILE A 25 -53.92 51.11 1.17
C ILE A 25 -54.74 52.35 0.81
N PRO A 26 -55.66 52.80 1.67
CA PRO A 26 -56.42 54.02 1.42
C PRO A 26 -55.50 55.24 1.49
N ILE A 27 -55.62 56.13 0.51
CA ILE A 27 -55.02 57.47 0.57
C ILE A 27 -55.94 58.36 1.42
N LYS A 28 -55.35 59.13 2.34
CA LYS A 28 -56.07 60.19 3.05
C LYS A 28 -56.05 61.45 2.20
N TYR A 29 -57.21 62.07 2.00
CA TYR A 29 -57.38 63.31 1.25
C TYR A 29 -58.55 64.12 1.84
N GLU A 30 -58.49 65.45 1.72
CA GLU A 30 -59.63 66.34 1.91
C GLU A 30 -60.34 66.56 0.56
N ILE A 31 -61.61 66.96 0.58
CA ILE A 31 -62.42 67.12 -0.64
C ILE A 31 -61.83 68.21 -1.55
N LYS A 32 -61.47 69.36 -0.99
CA LYS A 32 -60.74 70.44 -1.68
C LYS A 32 -59.46 69.99 -2.40
N ASP A 33 -58.78 68.96 -1.90
CA ASP A 33 -57.51 68.51 -2.48
C ASP A 33 -57.72 67.85 -3.84
N ILE A 34 -58.89 67.23 -4.03
CA ILE A 34 -59.24 66.47 -5.22
C ILE A 34 -60.19 67.22 -6.15
N LEU A 35 -60.78 68.34 -5.73
CA LEU A 35 -61.65 69.15 -6.59
C LEU A 35 -60.86 69.83 -7.71
N VAL A 36 -61.48 69.84 -8.90
CA VAL A 36 -60.92 70.48 -10.11
C VAL A 36 -61.16 71.99 -10.06
N ASP A 37 -62.36 72.38 -9.62
CA ASP A 37 -62.77 73.78 -9.49
C ASP A 37 -62.68 74.24 -8.03
N SER A 38 -62.63 75.56 -7.82
CA SER A 38 -62.63 76.15 -6.47
C SER A 38 -63.91 75.82 -5.70
N ASP A 39 -63.77 75.66 -4.39
CA ASP A 39 -64.86 75.40 -3.45
C ASP A 39 -65.90 76.54 -3.46
N GLU A 40 -67.15 76.22 -3.11
CA GLU A 40 -68.17 77.25 -2.88
C GLU A 40 -68.10 77.72 -1.42
N GLU A 41 -67.83 79.01 -1.22
CA GLU A 41 -67.73 79.66 0.10
C GLU A 41 -68.96 79.40 0.99
N LYS A 42 -70.14 79.13 0.39
CA LYS A 42 -71.39 78.87 1.14
C LYS A 42 -71.36 77.59 1.99
N TYR A 43 -70.40 76.69 1.76
CA TYR A 43 -70.24 75.46 2.53
C TYR A 43 -69.13 75.57 3.58
N GLU A 44 -68.56 76.76 3.76
CA GLU A 44 -67.59 77.03 4.79
C GLU A 44 -68.25 77.43 6.10
N CYS A 45 -67.54 77.20 7.20
CA CYS A 45 -67.96 77.70 8.49
C CYS A 45 -67.73 79.21 8.58
N ASP A 46 -68.77 79.99 8.89
CA ASP A 46 -68.74 81.44 9.12
C ASP A 46 -67.69 81.93 10.14
N ILE A 47 -67.09 81.02 10.91
CA ILE A 47 -66.15 81.32 12.00
C ILE A 47 -64.72 80.94 11.65
N CYS A 48 -64.50 79.76 11.06
CA CYS A 48 -63.15 79.25 10.81
C CYS A 48 -62.80 79.06 9.33
N THR A 49 -63.74 79.37 8.42
CA THR A 49 -63.59 79.23 6.96
C THR A 49 -63.14 77.83 6.51
N LEU A 50 -63.34 76.82 7.36
CA LEU A 50 -63.15 75.41 7.00
C LEU A 50 -64.49 74.86 6.51
N GLU A 51 -64.46 73.94 5.56
CA GLU A 51 -65.66 73.23 5.09
C GLU A 51 -66.47 72.67 6.27
N LEU A 52 -67.78 72.90 6.25
CA LEU A 52 -68.73 72.38 7.25
C LEU A 52 -68.82 70.85 7.24
N PHE A 53 -68.33 70.22 6.17
CA PHE A 53 -68.56 68.82 5.82
C PHE A 53 -67.25 68.05 5.63
N ILE A 54 -66.39 68.09 6.64
CA ILE A 54 -65.13 67.32 6.65
C ILE A 54 -65.41 65.89 7.15
N GLU A 55 -64.94 64.90 6.37
CA GLU A 55 -64.91 63.48 6.72
C GLU A 55 -66.30 62.83 6.95
N SER A 56 -66.30 61.62 7.54
CA SER A 56 -67.48 60.78 7.78
C SER A 56 -68.51 61.33 8.78
N GLU A 57 -68.28 62.52 9.34
CA GLU A 57 -69.24 63.18 10.25
C GLU A 57 -69.60 64.62 9.82
N PRO A 58 -70.17 64.82 8.62
CA PRO A 58 -70.56 66.13 8.14
C PRO A 58 -71.71 66.67 9.01
N LYS A 59 -71.42 67.59 9.92
CA LYS A 59 -72.41 68.17 10.84
C LYS A 59 -72.30 69.69 10.81
N ALA A 60 -72.94 70.30 9.81
CA ALA A 60 -73.32 71.70 9.86
C ALA A 60 -74.39 71.84 10.95
N LEU A 61 -73.98 72.39 12.10
CA LEU A 61 -74.87 72.58 13.23
C LEU A 61 -75.45 74.00 13.17
N GLN A 62 -76.75 74.10 13.41
CA GLN A 62 -77.48 75.36 13.42
C GLN A 62 -78.14 75.63 14.76
N CYS A 63 -78.20 76.91 15.12
CA CYS A 63 -79.08 77.35 16.21
C CYS A 63 -80.55 77.35 15.77
N LYS A 64 -81.46 77.66 16.70
CA LYS A 64 -82.91 77.76 16.42
C LYS A 64 -83.26 78.83 15.38
N GLU A 65 -82.43 79.87 15.27
CA GLU A 65 -82.56 80.96 14.27
C GLU A 65 -81.83 80.65 12.94
N GLY A 66 -81.23 79.47 12.78
CA GLY A 66 -80.60 79.05 11.52
C GLY A 66 -79.13 79.45 11.31
N HIS A 67 -78.47 80.11 12.27
CA HIS A 67 -77.04 80.44 12.15
C HIS A 67 -76.16 79.19 12.21
N LEU A 68 -75.23 79.06 11.27
CA LEU A 68 -74.44 77.86 11.01
C LEU A 68 -73.00 78.01 11.51
N ALA A 69 -72.45 76.92 12.04
CA ALA A 69 -71.01 76.78 12.23
C ALA A 69 -70.63 75.29 12.27
N CYS A 70 -69.34 75.00 12.05
CA CYS A 70 -68.84 73.65 12.20
C CYS A 70 -68.92 73.21 13.67
N ARG A 71 -69.02 71.90 13.89
CA ARG A 71 -69.05 71.30 15.22
C ARG A 71 -67.92 71.82 16.13
N ARG A 72 -66.68 71.91 15.60
CA ARG A 72 -65.51 72.38 16.36
C ARG A 72 -65.67 73.82 16.85
N CYS A 73 -66.22 74.71 16.01
CA CYS A 73 -66.46 76.11 16.40
C CYS A 73 -67.57 76.20 17.45
N TRP A 74 -68.65 75.42 17.31
CA TRP A 74 -69.69 75.35 18.33
C TRP A 74 -69.18 74.81 19.67
N GLU A 75 -68.44 73.69 19.67
CA GLU A 75 -67.87 73.12 20.89
C GLU A 75 -66.94 74.12 21.59
N ARG A 76 -66.05 74.77 20.82
CA ARG A 76 -65.14 75.78 21.33
C ARG A 76 -65.89 76.97 21.92
N TYR A 77 -66.89 77.51 21.22
CA TYR A 77 -67.62 78.70 21.68
C TYR A 77 -68.55 78.43 22.85
N LEU A 78 -69.30 77.33 22.82
CA LEU A 78 -70.23 76.94 23.88
C LEU A 78 -69.54 76.52 25.17
N SER A 79 -68.22 76.28 25.13
CA SER A 79 -67.42 76.07 26.33
C SER A 79 -67.37 77.31 27.23
N THR A 80 -67.44 78.52 26.65
CA THR A 80 -67.38 79.80 27.38
C THR A 80 -68.70 80.58 27.34
N ASN A 81 -69.42 80.51 26.22
CA ASN A 81 -70.61 81.33 25.98
C ASN A 81 -71.83 80.44 25.75
N LYS A 82 -72.83 80.49 26.62
CA LYS A 82 -74.05 79.66 26.52
C LYS A 82 -75.13 80.26 25.61
N GLN A 83 -74.71 80.72 24.43
CA GLN A 83 -75.57 81.41 23.47
C GLN A 83 -75.08 81.21 22.03
N CYS A 84 -75.89 81.61 21.05
CA CYS A 84 -75.50 81.60 19.63
C CYS A 84 -74.42 82.65 19.35
N MET A 85 -73.46 82.30 18.49
CA MET A 85 -72.36 83.17 18.06
C MET A 85 -72.85 84.43 17.31
N THR A 86 -74.00 84.33 16.65
CA THR A 86 -74.54 85.39 15.79
C THR A 86 -75.75 86.09 16.41
N CYS A 87 -76.84 85.36 16.70
CA CYS A 87 -78.06 85.97 17.26
C CYS A 87 -78.11 86.07 18.79
N LYS A 88 -77.15 85.48 19.50
CA LYS A 88 -77.12 85.42 20.98
C LYS A 88 -78.31 84.72 21.63
N THR A 89 -79.14 83.98 20.88
CA THR A 89 -80.18 83.11 21.45
C THR A 89 -79.53 82.09 22.39
N PRO A 90 -80.07 81.86 23.61
CA PRO A 90 -79.49 80.93 24.58
C PRO A 90 -79.35 79.50 24.03
N ILE A 91 -78.18 78.89 24.24
CA ILE A 91 -77.85 77.50 23.89
C ILE A 91 -77.04 76.91 25.05
N SER A 92 -77.60 75.95 25.77
CA SER A 92 -76.94 75.38 26.96
C SER A 92 -75.72 74.51 26.61
N SER A 93 -75.83 73.80 25.50
CA SER A 93 -74.91 72.74 25.10
C SER A 93 -75.07 72.40 23.62
N ILE A 94 -74.10 71.68 23.07
CA ILE A 94 -74.11 71.25 21.67
C ILE A 94 -75.31 70.37 21.31
N SER A 95 -75.91 69.68 22.28
CA SER A 95 -77.09 68.82 22.05
C SER A 95 -78.36 69.61 21.75
N GLU A 96 -78.39 70.91 22.01
CA GLU A 96 -79.52 71.78 21.61
C GLU A 96 -79.43 72.27 20.16
N LEU A 97 -78.27 72.09 19.52
CA LEU A 97 -78.08 72.45 18.12
C LEU A 97 -78.71 71.39 17.22
N SER A 98 -79.33 71.86 16.14
CA SER A 98 -79.91 70.98 15.13
C SER A 98 -78.93 70.79 13.98
N ARG A 99 -78.99 69.63 13.33
CA ARG A 99 -78.30 69.42 12.05
C ARG A 99 -79.07 70.11 10.94
N ASN A 100 -78.39 70.85 10.07
CA ASN A 100 -79.02 71.38 8.86
C ASN A 100 -79.07 70.29 7.77
N ARG A 101 -80.08 69.41 7.84
CA ARG A 101 -80.26 68.32 6.87
C ARG A 101 -80.50 68.83 5.44
N TYR A 102 -81.07 70.03 5.30
CA TYR A 102 -81.26 70.64 3.99
C TYR A 102 -79.91 70.97 3.36
N LEU A 103 -79.04 71.68 4.09
CA LEU A 103 -77.68 72.01 3.63
C LEU A 103 -76.82 70.77 3.44
N GLU A 104 -76.93 69.76 4.31
CA GLU A 104 -76.23 68.46 4.13
C GLU A 104 -76.64 67.78 2.82
N LYS A 105 -77.95 67.79 2.49
CA LYS A 105 -78.46 67.22 1.24
C LYS A 105 -78.06 68.07 0.03
N GLU A 106 -78.10 69.40 0.16
CA GLU A 106 -77.66 70.33 -0.87
C GLU A 106 -76.18 70.16 -1.18
N TYR A 107 -75.31 70.10 -0.16
CA TYR A 107 -73.88 69.85 -0.30
C TYR A 107 -73.61 68.49 -0.93
N SER A 108 -74.32 67.43 -0.50
CA SER A 108 -74.16 66.10 -1.09
C SER A 108 -74.52 66.10 -2.58
N ASN A 109 -75.63 66.77 -2.96
CA ASN A 109 -76.03 66.91 -4.35
C ASN A 109 -75.01 67.72 -5.15
N TRP A 110 -74.56 68.86 -4.62
CA TRP A 110 -73.53 69.70 -5.21
C TRP A 110 -72.24 68.91 -5.45
N LEU A 111 -71.72 68.27 -4.40
CA LEU A 111 -70.47 67.51 -4.46
C LEU A 111 -70.55 66.38 -5.47
N ASN A 112 -71.67 65.63 -5.50
CA ASN A 112 -71.86 64.51 -6.42
C ASN A 112 -71.75 64.89 -7.89
N ASP A 113 -72.06 66.13 -8.26
CA ASP A 113 -71.96 66.65 -9.63
C ASP A 113 -70.65 67.42 -9.90
N ARG A 114 -69.83 67.69 -8.87
CA ARG A 114 -68.54 68.36 -9.03
C ARG A 114 -67.48 67.45 -9.63
N LEU A 115 -66.62 68.07 -10.43
CA LEU A 115 -65.49 67.42 -11.05
C LEU A 115 -64.35 67.28 -10.03
N VAL A 116 -63.86 66.06 -9.89
CA VAL A 116 -62.73 65.70 -9.04
C VAL A 116 -61.69 64.90 -9.81
N PHE A 117 -60.43 65.05 -9.43
CA PHE A 117 -59.36 64.16 -9.83
C PHE A 117 -59.28 62.95 -8.89
N CYS A 118 -58.86 61.81 -9.43
CA CYS A 118 -58.57 60.63 -8.60
C CYS A 118 -57.49 60.97 -7.56
N PRO A 119 -57.60 60.56 -6.28
CA PRO A 119 -56.53 60.72 -5.29
C PRO A 119 -55.17 60.12 -5.73
N ASN A 120 -55.19 59.11 -6.60
CA ASN A 120 -53.98 58.50 -7.19
C ASN A 120 -53.53 59.19 -8.49
N SER A 121 -54.09 60.33 -8.87
CA SER A 121 -53.76 61.02 -10.13
C SER A 121 -52.46 61.84 -10.03
N ASN A 122 -51.87 62.12 -11.19
CA ASN A 122 -50.72 63.01 -11.31
C ASN A 122 -51.01 64.42 -10.73
N GLU A 123 -52.23 64.92 -10.92
CA GLU A 123 -52.66 66.23 -10.44
C GLU A 123 -52.62 66.36 -8.91
N ASN A 124 -52.79 65.22 -8.20
CA ASN A 124 -52.84 65.20 -6.73
C ASN A 124 -51.50 64.87 -6.06
N VAL A 125 -50.44 64.55 -6.82
CA VAL A 125 -49.12 64.17 -6.26
C VAL A 125 -48.52 65.27 -5.39
N PHE A 126 -48.72 66.53 -5.78
CA PHE A 126 -48.18 67.68 -5.06
C PHE A 126 -49.12 68.18 -3.96
N ARG A 127 -50.43 67.93 -4.09
CA ARG A 127 -51.45 68.43 -3.15
C ARG A 127 -51.63 67.51 -1.95
N LEU A 128 -51.63 66.21 -2.19
CA LEU A 128 -51.74 65.22 -1.14
C LEU A 128 -50.35 64.96 -0.58
N ASN A 129 -50.18 65.13 0.74
CA ASN A 129 -48.96 64.76 1.44
C ASN A 129 -48.89 63.22 1.45
N MET A 130 -48.47 62.66 0.32
CA MET A 130 -48.38 61.24 0.05
C MET A 130 -47.15 60.66 0.74
N SER A 131 -46.97 60.97 2.02
CA SER A 131 -45.93 60.44 2.91
C SER A 131 -46.03 58.91 3.10
N GLY A 132 -47.01 58.27 2.45
CA GLY A 132 -47.21 56.82 2.41
C GLY A 132 -46.78 56.14 1.11
N LEU A 133 -46.36 56.88 0.07
CA LEU A 133 -45.74 56.25 -1.11
C LEU A 133 -44.40 55.65 -0.68
N PRO A 134 -44.10 54.41 -1.08
CA PRO A 134 -42.84 53.79 -0.73
C PRO A 134 -41.72 54.67 -1.31
N ALA A 135 -40.78 55.10 -0.46
CA ALA A 135 -39.42 55.27 -0.93
C ALA A 135 -39.07 53.92 -1.58
N ILE A 136 -39.07 53.87 -2.91
CA ILE A 136 -38.62 52.70 -3.64
C ILE A 136 -37.13 52.65 -3.37
N ASN A 137 -36.79 51.91 -2.32
CA ASN A 137 -35.42 51.66 -1.92
C ASN A 137 -34.70 51.04 -3.13
N ASN A 138 -33.76 51.81 -3.67
CA ASN A 138 -32.74 51.44 -4.64
C ASN A 138 -33.16 51.27 -6.11
N SER A 139 -32.61 52.20 -6.92
CA SER A 139 -32.43 52.22 -8.38
C SER A 139 -33.66 52.47 -9.28
N ASN A 140 -33.83 53.74 -9.66
CA ASN A 140 -34.20 54.20 -11.01
C ASN A 140 -35.60 53.97 -11.59
N GLN A 141 -36.66 53.86 -10.79
CA GLN A 141 -38.04 53.94 -11.34
C GLN A 141 -38.81 55.12 -10.73
N THR A 142 -38.96 56.16 -11.55
CA THR A 142 -39.76 57.36 -11.29
C THR A 142 -41.23 56.98 -11.20
N LEU A 143 -41.76 56.92 -9.98
CA LEU A 143 -43.17 56.68 -9.67
C LEU A 143 -44.14 57.65 -10.41
N HIS A 144 -43.63 58.76 -10.95
CA HIS A 144 -44.39 59.74 -11.73
C HIS A 144 -45.07 59.18 -12.99
N GLN A 145 -44.62 58.04 -13.53
CA GLN A 145 -45.23 57.48 -14.75
C GLN A 145 -46.49 56.64 -14.49
N ASP A 146 -46.78 56.29 -13.24
CA ASP A 146 -47.74 55.22 -12.94
C ASP A 146 -49.04 55.67 -12.29
N LEU A 147 -49.27 56.98 -12.28
CA LEU A 147 -50.41 57.61 -11.65
C LEU A 147 -51.65 57.60 -12.56
N CYS A 148 -52.80 57.85 -11.95
CA CYS A 148 -54.09 57.78 -12.62
C CYS A 148 -54.24 58.93 -13.63
N ASN A 149 -54.41 58.59 -14.91
CA ASN A 149 -54.64 59.54 -15.99
C ASN A 149 -56.11 59.54 -16.47
N HIS A 150 -57.07 59.13 -15.63
CA HIS A 150 -58.50 59.11 -16.00
C HIS A 150 -59.10 60.51 -16.21
N GLY A 151 -58.34 61.58 -15.91
CA GLY A 151 -58.83 62.95 -15.95
C GLY A 151 -59.79 63.27 -14.81
N ALA A 152 -60.55 64.34 -15.00
CA ALA A 152 -61.59 64.76 -14.08
C ALA A 152 -62.85 63.88 -14.25
N MET A 153 -63.50 63.53 -13.15
CA MET A 153 -64.74 62.75 -13.13
C MET A 153 -65.72 63.33 -12.11
N LYS A 154 -66.99 62.94 -12.14
CA LYS A 154 -67.92 63.36 -11.08
C LYS A 154 -67.55 62.70 -9.75
N PHE A 155 -67.71 63.40 -8.63
CA PHE A 155 -67.46 62.78 -7.31
C PHE A 155 -68.32 61.53 -7.08
N SER A 156 -69.56 61.52 -7.59
CA SER A 156 -70.44 60.34 -7.55
C SER A 156 -69.85 59.10 -8.25
N GLU A 157 -68.94 59.29 -9.21
CA GLU A 157 -68.23 58.22 -9.94
C GLU A 157 -66.94 57.80 -9.25
N LEU A 158 -66.38 58.65 -8.37
CA LEU A 158 -65.08 58.47 -7.75
C LEU A 158 -64.97 57.15 -6.98
N GLN A 159 -66.00 56.74 -6.24
CA GLN A 159 -65.93 55.50 -5.45
C GLN A 159 -65.80 54.25 -6.33
N ASN A 160 -66.51 54.23 -7.46
CA ASN A 160 -66.43 53.14 -8.42
C ASN A 160 -65.09 53.15 -9.15
N HIS A 161 -64.65 54.35 -9.57
CA HIS A 161 -63.32 54.53 -10.13
C HIS A 161 -62.23 54.07 -9.16
N TYR A 162 -62.25 54.49 -7.89
CA TYR A 162 -61.22 54.14 -6.90
C TYR A 162 -61.11 52.63 -6.68
N LYS A 163 -62.24 51.90 -6.71
CA LYS A 163 -62.26 50.44 -6.64
C LYS A 163 -61.61 49.79 -7.87
N ALA A 164 -61.82 50.35 -9.07
CA ALA A 164 -61.29 49.83 -10.34
C ALA A 164 -59.94 50.45 -10.77
N CYS A 165 -59.45 51.47 -10.07
CA CYS A 165 -58.31 52.27 -10.47
C CYS A 165 -57.03 51.41 -10.50
N GLU A 166 -56.41 51.33 -11.67
CA GLU A 166 -55.14 50.61 -11.89
C GLU A 166 -53.98 51.22 -11.09
N SER A 167 -54.03 52.51 -10.79
CA SER A 167 -53.03 53.24 -10.00
C SER A 167 -53.33 53.20 -8.50
N ARG A 168 -54.36 52.48 -8.02
CA ARG A 168 -54.59 52.34 -6.57
C ARG A 168 -53.41 51.62 -5.92
N ILE A 169 -53.01 52.10 -4.75
CA ILE A 169 -51.89 51.53 -4.00
C ILE A 169 -52.32 50.27 -3.25
N LEU A 170 -51.62 49.19 -3.54
CA LEU A 170 -51.71 47.90 -2.89
C LEU A 170 -50.47 47.67 -2.03
N GLN A 171 -50.59 46.84 -0.99
CA GLN A 171 -49.47 46.37 -0.19
C GLN A 171 -49.41 44.85 -0.21
N CYS A 172 -48.24 44.30 -0.52
CA CYS A 172 -47.98 42.87 -0.45
C CYS A 172 -48.13 42.37 0.98
N ASN A 173 -48.94 41.34 1.20
CA ASN A 173 -49.06 40.70 2.52
C ASN A 173 -47.81 39.88 2.93
N LEU A 174 -46.94 39.53 1.97
CA LEU A 174 -45.75 38.71 2.23
C LEU A 174 -44.48 39.54 2.44
N CYS A 175 -44.23 40.53 1.60
CA CYS A 175 -43.02 41.36 1.67
C CYS A 175 -43.26 42.80 2.16
N LEU A 176 -44.51 43.19 2.40
CA LEU A 176 -44.93 44.52 2.86
C LEU A 176 -44.62 45.68 1.90
N ILE A 177 -44.05 45.40 0.73
CA ILE A 177 -43.81 46.40 -0.33
C ILE A 177 -45.15 46.90 -0.86
N LYS A 178 -45.23 48.22 -1.08
CA LYS A 178 -46.37 48.88 -1.71
C LYS A 178 -46.13 49.01 -3.21
N PHE A 179 -47.17 48.82 -4.02
CA PHE A 179 -47.12 48.85 -5.49
C PHE A 179 -48.49 49.24 -6.08
N CYS A 180 -48.55 49.67 -7.34
CA CYS A 180 -49.82 49.99 -8.01
C CYS A 180 -50.56 48.72 -8.43
N SER A 181 -51.90 48.77 -8.48
CA SER A 181 -52.71 47.61 -8.85
C SER A 181 -52.38 47.03 -10.23
N LYS A 182 -51.95 47.85 -11.20
CA LYS A 182 -51.46 47.38 -12.51
C LYS A 182 -50.17 46.54 -12.43
N ASP A 183 -49.34 46.79 -11.43
CA ASP A 183 -48.09 46.05 -11.20
C ASP A 183 -48.30 44.80 -10.35
N SER A 184 -49.55 44.43 -10.04
CA SER A 184 -49.85 43.28 -9.20
C SER A 184 -49.30 41.97 -9.78
N ASP A 185 -49.44 41.76 -11.08
CA ASP A 185 -48.95 40.55 -11.74
C ASP A 185 -47.41 40.53 -11.82
N LYS A 186 -46.80 41.69 -12.10
CA LYS A 186 -45.35 41.85 -12.06
C LYS A 186 -44.81 41.53 -10.67
N HIS A 187 -45.42 42.11 -9.63
CA HIS A 187 -45.04 41.83 -8.25
C HIS A 187 -45.26 40.36 -7.87
N GLN A 188 -46.34 39.72 -8.31
CA GLN A 188 -46.58 38.28 -8.09
C GLN A 188 -45.42 37.42 -8.64
N ASN A 189 -44.89 37.80 -9.81
CA ASN A 189 -43.79 37.10 -10.47
C ASN A 189 -42.41 37.43 -9.89
N GLU A 190 -42.23 38.61 -9.28
CA GLU A 190 -40.93 39.08 -8.78
C GLU A 190 -40.78 39.01 -7.25
N CYS A 191 -41.88 38.91 -6.48
CA CYS A 191 -41.85 38.95 -5.02
C CYS A 191 -40.95 37.87 -4.42
N SER A 192 -39.91 38.28 -3.71
CA SER A 192 -38.92 37.38 -3.11
C SER A 192 -39.51 36.45 -2.03
N LYS A 193 -40.66 36.83 -1.46
CA LYS A 193 -41.36 36.11 -0.38
C LYS A 193 -42.45 35.15 -0.87
N VAL A 194 -42.63 34.99 -2.18
CA VAL A 194 -43.53 33.98 -2.76
C VAL A 194 -42.84 32.61 -2.79
N TYR A 195 -43.60 31.55 -2.55
CA TYR A 195 -43.14 30.18 -2.73
C TYR A 195 -43.23 29.77 -4.21
N SER A 196 -42.13 29.24 -4.75
CA SER A 196 -42.01 28.68 -6.10
C SER A 196 -41.65 27.21 -6.04
N LYS A 197 -42.16 26.41 -6.99
CA LYS A 197 -41.76 25.00 -7.13
C LYS A 197 -40.32 24.92 -7.63
N CYS A 198 -39.49 24.12 -6.95
CA CYS A 198 -38.18 23.75 -7.46
C CYS A 198 -38.32 22.84 -8.69
N GLU A 199 -37.66 23.17 -9.79
CA GLU A 199 -37.73 22.44 -11.06
C GLU A 199 -37.14 21.01 -10.97
N PHE A 200 -36.26 20.77 -10.00
CA PHE A 200 -35.56 19.49 -9.85
C PHE A 200 -36.31 18.54 -8.92
N CYS A 201 -36.77 19.01 -7.76
CA CYS A 201 -37.40 18.17 -6.73
C CYS A 201 -38.89 18.43 -6.50
N ASN A 202 -39.49 19.41 -7.18
CA ASN A 202 -40.91 19.79 -7.07
C ASN A 202 -41.36 20.28 -5.67
N SER A 203 -40.44 20.53 -4.74
CA SER A 203 -40.79 21.13 -3.44
C SER A 203 -41.08 22.63 -3.59
N ASN A 204 -42.04 23.15 -2.81
CA ASN A 204 -42.31 24.58 -2.73
C ASN A 204 -41.27 25.26 -1.85
N ILE A 205 -40.44 26.12 -2.44
CA ILE A 205 -39.35 26.83 -1.77
C ILE A 205 -39.57 28.33 -1.90
N LEU A 206 -39.23 29.10 -0.87
CA LEU A 206 -39.25 30.55 -0.93
C LEU A 206 -38.35 31.03 -2.09
N ARG A 207 -38.85 31.91 -2.97
CA ARG A 207 -38.12 32.36 -4.17
C ARG A 207 -36.72 32.89 -3.81
N SER A 208 -36.59 33.66 -2.72
CA SER A 208 -35.29 34.15 -2.22
C SER A 208 -34.32 33.03 -1.81
N SER A 209 -34.83 31.87 -1.44
CA SER A 209 -34.06 30.71 -0.96
C SER A 209 -33.88 29.65 -2.03
N LEU A 210 -34.41 29.83 -3.25
CA LEU A 210 -34.34 28.83 -4.31
C LEU A 210 -32.89 28.56 -4.76
N SER A 211 -32.07 29.62 -4.87
CA SER A 211 -30.65 29.47 -5.20
C SER A 211 -29.87 28.73 -4.12
N ASP A 212 -30.16 29.00 -2.85
CA ASP A 212 -29.52 28.28 -1.74
C ASP A 212 -29.98 26.82 -1.74
N HIS A 213 -31.29 26.57 -1.84
CA HIS A 213 -31.85 25.24 -1.97
C HIS A 213 -31.17 24.40 -3.05
N HIS A 214 -30.93 24.93 -4.25
CA HIS A 214 -30.18 24.23 -5.31
C HIS A 214 -28.75 23.85 -4.86
N LYS A 215 -28.03 24.80 -4.25
CA LYS A 215 -26.65 24.63 -3.81
C LYS A 215 -26.49 23.65 -2.64
N THR A 216 -27.44 23.62 -1.71
CA THR A 216 -27.22 22.96 -0.41
C THR A 216 -28.22 21.85 -0.08
N HIS A 217 -29.48 21.94 -0.54
CA HIS A 217 -30.56 21.07 -0.02
C HIS A 217 -31.27 20.20 -1.08
N CYS A 218 -31.23 20.57 -2.36
CA CYS A 218 -32.03 19.92 -3.39
C CYS A 218 -31.48 18.53 -3.77
N THR A 219 -32.19 17.46 -3.41
CA THR A 219 -31.74 16.08 -3.64
C THR A 219 -31.53 15.73 -5.12
N LYS A 220 -32.30 16.35 -6.02
CA LYS A 220 -32.25 16.08 -7.46
C LYS A 220 -31.38 17.05 -8.25
N TYR A 221 -30.75 18.02 -7.59
CA TYR A 221 -29.86 18.98 -8.24
C TYR A 221 -28.57 18.31 -8.67
N LEU A 222 -28.03 18.73 -9.82
CA LEU A 222 -26.77 18.22 -10.35
C LEU A 222 -25.60 18.86 -9.61
N ILE A 223 -24.75 18.03 -9.02
CA ILE A 223 -23.51 18.42 -8.37
C ILE A 223 -22.33 17.73 -9.06
N GLU A 224 -21.19 18.39 -9.01
CA GLU A 224 -19.96 17.85 -9.58
C GLU A 224 -19.38 16.74 -8.69
N CYS A 225 -19.04 15.59 -9.27
CA CYS A 225 -18.33 14.56 -8.53
C CYS A 225 -16.93 15.03 -8.13
N PRO A 226 -16.55 14.89 -6.84
CA PRO A 226 -15.24 15.35 -6.37
C PRO A 226 -14.06 14.64 -7.05
N HIS A 227 -14.27 13.42 -7.57
CA HIS A 227 -13.25 12.58 -8.17
C HIS A 227 -13.19 12.69 -9.70
N CYS A 228 -14.31 12.46 -10.41
CA CYS A 228 -14.33 12.43 -11.88
C CYS A 228 -14.84 13.72 -12.55
N LYS A 229 -15.29 14.72 -11.78
CA LYS A 229 -15.76 16.02 -12.29
C LYS A 229 -17.01 15.98 -13.18
N ILE A 230 -17.72 14.84 -13.23
CA ILE A 230 -18.99 14.69 -13.96
C ILE A 230 -20.14 15.23 -13.09
N MET A 231 -21.13 15.86 -13.73
CA MET A 231 -22.35 16.36 -13.10
C MET A 231 -23.34 15.22 -12.83
N ILE A 232 -23.63 14.94 -11.57
CA ILE A 232 -24.47 13.82 -11.10
C ILE A 232 -25.53 14.35 -10.13
N LYS A 233 -26.72 13.75 -10.11
CA LYS A 233 -27.77 14.14 -9.17
C LYS A 233 -27.31 13.86 -7.74
N ARG A 234 -27.51 14.82 -6.83
CA ARG A 234 -27.07 14.75 -5.43
C ARG A 234 -27.54 13.48 -4.71
N ASP A 235 -28.73 12.98 -4.99
CA ASP A 235 -29.27 11.73 -4.43
C ASP A 235 -28.54 10.46 -4.92
N THR A 236 -27.94 10.52 -6.10
CA THR A 236 -27.18 9.39 -6.70
C THR A 236 -25.67 9.48 -6.49
N ILE A 237 -25.14 10.55 -5.91
CA ILE A 237 -23.68 10.78 -5.81
C ILE A 237 -22.98 9.69 -5.00
N THR A 238 -23.59 9.23 -3.92
CA THR A 238 -23.03 8.17 -3.06
C THR A 238 -22.93 6.85 -3.81
N LYS A 239 -23.98 6.51 -4.57
CA LYS A 239 -23.99 5.31 -5.42
C LYS A 239 -22.91 5.41 -6.50
N HIS A 240 -22.83 6.56 -7.17
CA HIS A 240 -21.77 6.80 -8.15
C HIS A 240 -20.37 6.62 -7.55
N ILE A 241 -20.06 7.26 -6.42
CA ILE A 241 -18.75 7.16 -5.76
C ILE A 241 -18.42 5.69 -5.43
N ASN A 242 -19.36 4.97 -4.84
CA ASN A 242 -19.14 3.59 -4.39
C ASN A 242 -19.06 2.57 -5.53
N ASP A 243 -19.86 2.74 -6.59
CA ASP A 243 -20.09 1.69 -7.58
C ASP A 243 -19.52 2.05 -8.96
N ASP A 244 -19.68 3.31 -9.41
CA ASP A 244 -19.50 3.69 -10.82
C ASP A 244 -18.30 4.62 -11.11
N CYS A 245 -17.83 5.40 -10.14
CA CYS A 245 -16.74 6.37 -10.30
C CYS A 245 -15.39 5.71 -10.64
N GLU A 246 -14.93 5.88 -11.88
CA GLU A 246 -13.64 5.34 -12.33
C GLU A 246 -12.41 5.99 -11.67
N GLU A 247 -12.55 7.25 -11.24
CA GLU A 247 -11.47 8.07 -10.65
C GLU A 247 -11.37 7.98 -9.13
N ILE A 248 -12.23 7.20 -8.47
CA ILE A 248 -12.14 7.01 -7.02
C ILE A 248 -10.96 6.11 -6.65
N MET A 249 -10.21 6.51 -5.61
CA MET A 249 -9.07 5.76 -5.09
C MET A 249 -9.51 4.63 -4.17
N ILE A 250 -9.51 3.40 -4.70
CA ILE A 250 -9.80 2.16 -3.97
C ILE A 250 -8.52 1.43 -3.58
N THR A 251 -8.55 0.75 -2.44
CA THR A 251 -7.43 -0.07 -1.96
C THR A 251 -7.50 -1.47 -2.57
N CYS A 252 -6.36 -2.03 -2.96
CA CYS A 252 -6.28 -3.41 -3.43
C CYS A 252 -6.61 -4.39 -2.28
N SER A 253 -7.84 -4.88 -2.24
CA SER A 253 -8.33 -5.89 -1.28
C SER A 253 -8.01 -7.32 -1.71
N GLU A 254 -7.92 -7.58 -3.01
CA GLU A 254 -7.73 -8.92 -3.58
C GLU A 254 -6.36 -9.52 -3.24
N TYR A 255 -5.30 -8.70 -3.27
CA TYR A 255 -3.92 -9.14 -3.02
C TYR A 255 -3.30 -8.56 -1.75
N LEU A 256 -4.10 -7.85 -0.94
CA LEU A 256 -3.70 -7.27 0.35
C LEU A 256 -2.39 -6.44 0.30
N CYS A 257 -2.06 -5.83 -0.84
CA CYS A 257 -0.80 -5.12 -1.01
C CYS A 257 -0.81 -3.71 -0.37
N GLY A 258 -1.97 -3.25 0.12
CA GLY A 258 -2.16 -1.95 0.78
C GLY A 258 -2.10 -0.73 -0.14
N LYS A 259 -1.76 -0.91 -1.42
CA LYS A 259 -1.68 0.17 -2.41
C LYS A 259 -3.08 0.63 -2.84
N ARG A 260 -3.18 1.91 -3.20
CA ARG A 260 -4.42 2.55 -3.66
C ARG A 260 -4.29 2.96 -5.12
N PHE A 261 -5.32 2.67 -5.91
CA PHE A 261 -5.40 2.98 -7.33
C PHE A 261 -6.76 3.56 -7.66
N THR A 262 -6.86 4.32 -8.75
CA THR A 262 -8.16 4.64 -9.33
C THR A 262 -8.85 3.35 -9.75
N ARG A 263 -10.17 3.28 -9.69
CA ARG A 263 -10.93 2.09 -10.13
C ARG A 263 -10.58 1.72 -11.58
N SER A 264 -10.38 2.70 -12.47
CA SER A 264 -9.90 2.49 -13.84
C SER A 264 -8.56 1.76 -13.94
N LYS A 265 -7.63 2.00 -13.00
CA LYS A 265 -6.30 1.39 -12.96
C LYS A 265 -6.24 0.10 -12.15
N MET A 266 -7.29 -0.25 -11.42
CA MET A 266 -7.33 -1.47 -10.59
C MET A 266 -7.24 -2.74 -11.45
N GLN A 267 -7.82 -2.77 -12.64
CA GLN A 267 -7.71 -3.92 -13.54
C GLN A 267 -6.27 -4.19 -13.97
N ILE A 268 -5.51 -3.12 -14.30
CA ILE A 268 -4.09 -3.23 -14.65
C ILE A 268 -3.30 -3.76 -13.45
N HIS A 269 -3.57 -3.23 -12.25
CA HIS A 269 -2.93 -3.69 -11.02
C HIS A 269 -3.23 -5.16 -10.69
N SER A 270 -4.47 -5.64 -10.85
CA SER A 270 -4.82 -7.06 -10.66
C SER A 270 -4.09 -7.96 -11.68
N LEU A 271 -3.89 -7.49 -12.92
CA LEU A 271 -3.08 -8.20 -13.91
C LEU A 271 -1.59 -8.25 -13.51
N GLU A 272 -1.02 -7.17 -12.98
CA GLU A 272 0.37 -7.17 -12.46
C GLU A 272 0.58 -8.20 -11.34
N HIS A 273 -0.37 -8.32 -10.41
CA HIS A 273 -0.34 -9.35 -9.38
C HIS A 273 -0.44 -10.75 -9.95
N SER A 274 -1.32 -10.96 -10.93
CA SER A 274 -1.47 -12.25 -11.63
C SER A 274 -0.18 -12.66 -12.34
N VAL A 275 0.46 -11.72 -13.05
CA VAL A 275 1.75 -11.94 -13.70
C VAL A 275 2.83 -12.26 -12.67
N THR A 276 2.90 -11.51 -11.58
CA THR A 276 3.87 -11.77 -10.50
C THR A 276 3.68 -13.16 -9.88
N LYS A 277 2.42 -13.57 -9.65
CA LYS A 277 2.09 -14.91 -9.15
C LYS A 277 2.53 -16.01 -10.13
N LEU A 278 2.27 -15.84 -11.42
CA LEU A 278 2.70 -16.77 -12.47
C LEU A 278 4.23 -16.81 -12.61
N MET A 279 4.92 -15.67 -12.49
CA MET A 279 6.38 -15.61 -12.49
C MET A 279 6.97 -16.39 -11.31
N ASN A 280 6.45 -16.18 -10.09
CA ASN A 280 6.87 -16.93 -8.90
C ASN A 280 6.60 -18.43 -9.04
N GLN A 281 5.44 -18.83 -9.57
CA GLN A 281 5.15 -20.24 -9.86
C GLN A 281 6.11 -20.84 -10.88
N ASN A 282 6.43 -20.10 -11.95
CA ASN A 282 7.40 -20.53 -12.95
C ASN A 282 8.82 -20.66 -12.37
N GLU A 283 9.22 -19.78 -11.44
CA GLU A 283 10.51 -19.91 -10.74
C GLU A 283 10.55 -21.14 -9.84
N ILE A 284 9.46 -21.44 -9.13
CA ILE A 284 9.34 -22.66 -8.31
C ILE A 284 9.45 -23.89 -9.22
N ILE A 285 8.70 -23.96 -10.32
CA ILE A 285 8.75 -25.07 -11.28
C ILE A 285 10.16 -25.24 -11.86
N LYS A 286 10.87 -24.15 -12.17
CA LYS A 286 12.26 -24.21 -12.65
C LYS A 286 13.19 -24.80 -11.59
N LYS A 287 13.06 -24.38 -10.32
CA LYS A 287 13.86 -24.94 -9.21
C LYS A 287 13.53 -26.41 -8.97
N ASP A 288 12.26 -26.79 -9.00
CA ASP A 288 11.83 -28.18 -8.83
C ASP A 288 12.37 -29.08 -9.96
N ASN A 289 12.35 -28.62 -11.20
CA ASN A 289 12.94 -29.35 -12.32
C ASN A 289 14.47 -29.49 -12.21
N GLN A 290 15.16 -28.46 -11.71
CA GLN A 290 16.60 -28.53 -11.43
C GLN A 290 16.90 -29.52 -10.30
N ASN A 291 16.11 -29.52 -9.23
CA ASN A 291 16.24 -30.47 -8.13
C ASN A 291 16.01 -31.91 -8.61
N LEU A 292 14.99 -32.14 -9.45
CA LEU A 292 14.71 -33.47 -10.02
C LEU A 292 15.87 -33.99 -10.90
N ASP A 293 16.49 -33.12 -11.70
CA ASP A 293 17.68 -33.48 -12.50
C ASP A 293 18.89 -33.80 -11.62
N GLN A 294 19.07 -33.06 -10.52
CA GLN A 294 20.11 -33.34 -9.52
C GLN A 294 19.86 -34.66 -8.79
N GLU A 295 18.62 -34.96 -8.41
CA GLU A 295 18.26 -36.22 -7.76
C GLU A 295 18.56 -37.44 -8.66
N LYS A 296 18.23 -37.36 -9.96
CA LYS A 296 18.58 -38.40 -10.94
C LYS A 296 20.09 -38.62 -11.04
N LYS A 297 20.87 -37.54 -11.11
CA LYS A 297 22.35 -37.61 -11.13
C LYS A 297 22.92 -38.24 -9.85
N ILE A 298 22.35 -37.90 -8.69
CA ILE A 298 22.75 -38.49 -7.40
C ILE A 298 22.46 -39.99 -7.39
N GLU A 299 21.31 -40.42 -7.91
CA GLU A 299 20.94 -41.83 -7.98
C GLU A 299 21.86 -42.62 -8.93
N GLU A 300 22.21 -42.07 -10.09
CA GLU A 300 23.20 -42.66 -10.99
C GLU A 300 24.58 -42.80 -10.34
N ILE A 301 25.03 -41.79 -9.60
CA ILE A 301 26.31 -41.82 -8.88
C ILE A 301 26.28 -42.88 -7.77
N LYS A 302 25.17 -42.99 -7.02
CA LYS A 302 24.99 -44.03 -5.99
C LYS A 302 25.07 -45.43 -6.59
N LEU A 303 24.43 -45.66 -7.74
CA LEU A 303 24.51 -46.94 -8.45
C LEU A 303 25.95 -47.28 -8.88
N LYS A 304 26.67 -46.30 -9.45
CA LYS A 304 28.08 -46.46 -9.83
C LYS A 304 28.96 -46.76 -8.61
N LEU A 305 28.74 -46.08 -7.49
CA LEU A 305 29.49 -46.28 -6.25
C LEU A 305 29.26 -47.69 -5.68
N ASN A 306 28.03 -48.17 -5.66
CA ASN A 306 27.71 -49.52 -5.22
C ASN A 306 28.38 -50.60 -6.09
N ASN A 307 28.40 -50.40 -7.42
CA ASN A 307 29.09 -51.31 -8.33
C ASN A 307 30.61 -51.34 -8.07
N LEU A 308 31.23 -50.17 -7.85
CA LEU A 308 32.65 -50.08 -7.50
C LEU A 308 32.95 -50.75 -6.15
N LEU A 309 32.08 -50.58 -5.15
CA LEU A 309 32.23 -51.21 -3.84
C LEU A 309 32.15 -52.74 -3.95
N ASN A 310 31.21 -53.27 -4.73
CA ASN A 310 31.10 -54.71 -4.98
C ASN A 310 32.35 -55.26 -5.68
N ASN A 311 32.85 -54.56 -6.71
CA ASN A 311 34.09 -54.93 -7.39
C ASN A 311 35.29 -54.92 -6.43
N TYR A 312 35.38 -53.92 -5.55
CA TYR A 312 36.43 -53.85 -4.54
C TYR A 312 36.37 -55.02 -3.55
N ILE A 313 35.17 -55.37 -3.08
CA ILE A 313 34.98 -56.52 -2.17
C ILE A 313 35.39 -57.82 -2.87
N GLN A 314 35.00 -58.00 -4.12
CA GLN A 314 35.39 -59.16 -4.93
C GLN A 314 36.91 -59.27 -5.07
N LEU A 315 37.58 -58.19 -5.52
CA LEU A 315 39.04 -58.15 -5.65
C LEU A 315 39.76 -58.41 -4.33
N LYS A 316 39.25 -57.85 -3.23
CA LYS A 316 39.81 -58.09 -1.89
C LYS A 316 39.73 -59.56 -1.49
N ASN A 317 38.63 -60.23 -1.80
CA ASN A 317 38.45 -61.66 -1.55
C ASN A 317 39.37 -62.50 -2.44
N GLU A 318 39.49 -62.17 -3.73
CA GLU A 318 40.43 -62.83 -4.66
C GLU A 318 41.87 -62.71 -4.17
N ILE A 319 42.30 -61.53 -3.72
CA ILE A 319 43.63 -61.30 -3.12
C ILE A 319 43.82 -62.14 -1.85
N ALA A 320 42.80 -62.27 -1.00
CA ALA A 320 42.87 -63.08 0.21
C ALA A 320 43.06 -64.58 -0.10
N VAL A 321 42.34 -65.09 -1.11
CA VAL A 321 42.47 -66.47 -1.60
C VAL A 321 43.87 -66.70 -2.20
N LEU A 322 44.37 -65.77 -3.02
CA LEU A 322 45.73 -65.85 -3.58
C LEU A 322 46.80 -65.88 -2.49
N LYS A 323 46.67 -65.04 -1.45
CA LYS A 323 47.59 -65.02 -0.31
C LYS A 323 47.59 -66.32 0.48
N GLN A 324 46.45 -66.97 0.66
CA GLN A 324 46.37 -68.28 1.33
C GLN A 324 47.02 -69.40 0.50
N ASN A 325 46.99 -69.30 -0.83
CA ASN A 325 47.47 -70.37 -1.71
C ASN A 325 48.93 -70.22 -2.17
N SER A 326 49.57 -69.04 -2.06
CA SER A 326 50.82 -68.76 -2.80
C SER A 326 52.08 -68.44 -2.00
N PHE A 327 52.14 -68.64 -0.68
CA PHE A 327 53.38 -68.42 0.10
C PHE A 327 53.75 -69.65 0.94
N LYS A 328 54.16 -70.74 0.28
CA LYS A 328 55.08 -71.69 0.93
C LYS A 328 56.46 -71.03 0.91
N GLU A 329 56.97 -70.65 2.08
CA GLU A 329 58.35 -70.16 2.24
C GLU A 329 59.31 -71.16 1.57
N MET A 330 60.03 -70.71 0.54
CA MET A 330 61.09 -71.52 -0.07
C MET A 330 62.32 -71.46 0.84
N VAL A 331 62.53 -72.54 1.60
CA VAL A 331 63.74 -72.77 2.39
C VAL A 331 64.67 -73.68 1.59
N TYR A 332 65.80 -73.15 1.15
CA TYR A 332 66.90 -73.93 0.58
C TYR A 332 67.96 -74.17 1.65
N SER A 333 68.43 -75.41 1.78
CA SER A 333 69.52 -75.77 2.68
C SER A 333 70.50 -76.70 1.97
N ASN A 334 71.80 -76.46 2.15
CA ASN A 334 72.85 -77.28 1.56
C ASN A 334 74.14 -77.21 2.41
N LYS A 335 75.14 -78.02 2.05
CA LYS A 335 76.45 -78.14 2.69
C LYS A 335 77.55 -77.90 1.67
N TRP A 336 78.57 -77.15 2.05
CA TRP A 336 79.78 -76.96 1.26
C TRP A 336 80.97 -77.58 1.97
N ILE A 337 81.55 -78.61 1.35
CA ILE A 337 82.72 -79.33 1.85
C ILE A 337 83.96 -78.77 1.15
N ILE A 338 84.96 -78.36 1.94
CA ILE A 338 86.23 -77.84 1.45
C ILE A 338 87.31 -78.86 1.76
N PRO A 339 87.77 -79.65 0.77
CA PRO A 339 88.80 -80.64 1.00
C PRO A 339 90.15 -79.99 1.30
N GLU A 340 90.98 -80.70 2.06
CA GLU A 340 92.36 -80.31 2.40
C GLU A 340 92.46 -78.89 2.96
N TYR A 341 91.55 -78.52 3.87
CA TYR A 341 91.41 -77.16 4.35
C TYR A 341 92.69 -76.63 5.01
N ARG A 342 93.52 -77.50 5.62
CA ARG A 342 94.82 -77.10 6.19
C ARG A 342 95.77 -76.54 5.11
N SER A 343 95.97 -77.29 4.03
CA SER A 343 96.80 -76.88 2.89
C SER A 343 96.27 -75.61 2.26
N PHE A 344 94.95 -75.55 2.09
CA PHE A 344 94.25 -74.39 1.58
C PHE A 344 94.43 -73.15 2.50
N ASN A 345 94.29 -73.29 3.82
CA ASN A 345 94.45 -72.19 4.77
C ASN A 345 95.89 -71.66 4.81
N ALA A 346 96.88 -72.51 4.53
CA ALA A 346 98.29 -72.09 4.42
C ALA A 346 98.56 -71.28 3.13
N LEU A 347 97.93 -71.64 2.01
CA LEU A 347 98.09 -70.96 0.72
C LEU A 347 97.32 -69.63 0.63
N TYR A 348 96.23 -69.50 1.40
CA TYR A 348 95.33 -68.36 1.35
C TYR A 348 95.73 -67.30 2.38
N THR A 349 96.76 -66.53 2.05
CA THR A 349 97.18 -65.35 2.82
C THR A 349 96.03 -64.35 3.00
N HIS A 350 96.14 -63.50 4.03
CA HIS A 350 95.17 -62.44 4.34
C HIS A 350 94.66 -61.71 3.07
N LYS A 351 93.33 -61.50 3.00
CA LYS A 351 92.55 -61.00 1.83
C LYS A 351 92.26 -61.98 0.70
N LYS A 352 92.85 -63.18 0.65
CA LYS A 352 92.45 -64.19 -0.34
C LYS A 352 91.12 -64.84 0.06
N SER A 353 90.28 -65.12 -0.93
CA SER A 353 88.97 -65.75 -0.73
C SER A 353 88.78 -66.95 -1.62
N LYS A 354 87.96 -67.90 -1.18
CA LYS A 354 87.50 -69.03 -1.98
C LYS A 354 85.99 -68.99 -2.11
N ASN A 355 85.53 -69.28 -3.31
CA ASN A 355 84.11 -69.36 -3.63
C ASN A 355 83.67 -70.83 -3.62
N SER A 356 82.42 -71.07 -3.21
CA SER A 356 81.74 -72.33 -3.48
C SER A 356 81.36 -72.42 -4.96
N ASN A 357 80.86 -73.59 -5.37
CA ASN A 357 80.08 -73.68 -6.59
C ASN A 357 78.83 -72.79 -6.47
N ASP A 358 78.34 -72.34 -7.62
CA ASP A 358 77.06 -71.64 -7.69
C ASP A 358 75.92 -72.59 -7.33
N PHE A 359 74.88 -72.05 -6.71
CA PHE A 359 73.63 -72.76 -6.46
C PHE A 359 72.44 -71.82 -6.66
N GLN A 360 71.30 -72.40 -7.00
CA GLN A 360 70.09 -71.64 -7.29
C GLN A 360 69.10 -71.72 -6.13
N VAL A 361 68.51 -70.57 -5.78
CA VAL A 361 67.36 -70.48 -4.87
C VAL A 361 66.31 -69.63 -5.56
N GLY A 362 65.18 -70.24 -5.94
CA GLY A 362 64.20 -69.61 -6.81
C GLY A 362 64.82 -69.21 -8.15
N SER A 363 64.62 -67.96 -8.56
CA SER A 363 65.21 -67.41 -9.78
C SER A 363 66.64 -66.87 -9.58
N HIS A 364 67.26 -67.01 -8.41
CA HIS A 364 68.52 -66.34 -8.09
C HIS A 364 69.69 -67.32 -7.99
N THR A 365 70.84 -66.92 -8.55
CA THR A 365 72.09 -67.66 -8.43
C THR A 365 72.95 -67.06 -7.33
N PHE A 366 73.38 -67.90 -6.40
CA PHE A 366 74.20 -67.54 -5.26
C PHE A 366 75.47 -68.38 -5.22
N TYR A 367 76.46 -67.90 -4.47
CA TYR A 367 77.63 -68.68 -4.07
C TYR A 367 78.10 -68.21 -2.69
N ILE A 368 78.84 -69.06 -1.99
CA ILE A 368 79.44 -68.72 -0.69
C ILE A 368 80.87 -68.29 -0.94
N LYS A 369 81.27 -67.16 -0.36
CA LYS A 369 82.65 -66.68 -0.35
C LYS A 369 83.21 -66.74 1.06
N ILE A 370 84.32 -67.43 1.25
CA ILE A 370 85.02 -67.47 2.54
C ILE A 370 86.36 -66.75 2.47
N TYR A 371 86.77 -66.20 3.61
CA TYR A 371 88.08 -65.60 3.83
C TYR A 371 88.76 -66.37 4.96
N PRO A 372 89.59 -67.39 4.64
CA PRO A 372 90.14 -68.31 5.62
C PRO A 372 90.94 -67.64 6.73
N ASN A 373 91.70 -66.59 6.37
CA ASN A 373 92.55 -65.80 7.28
C ASN A 373 92.14 -64.31 7.34
N GLY A 374 90.88 -64.02 6.98
CA GLY A 374 90.24 -62.71 7.15
C GLY A 374 90.33 -61.78 5.94
N GLN A 375 89.34 -60.89 5.87
CA GLN A 375 89.35 -59.70 5.00
C GLN A 375 90.25 -58.61 5.58
N ALA A 376 90.45 -57.53 4.80
CA ALA A 376 91.19 -56.35 5.22
C ALA A 376 90.76 -55.87 6.62
N GLY A 377 91.71 -55.86 7.56
CA GLY A 377 91.51 -55.39 8.94
C GLY A 377 90.99 -56.44 9.93
N LYS A 378 90.79 -57.69 9.50
CA LYS A 378 90.30 -58.79 10.37
C LYS A 378 91.22 -60.02 10.30
N GLN A 379 92.54 -59.76 10.36
CA GLN A 379 93.58 -60.79 10.33
C GLN A 379 93.31 -61.89 11.36
N GLY A 380 93.47 -63.14 10.94
CA GLY A 380 93.25 -64.30 11.80
C GLY A 380 91.78 -64.60 12.10
N LYS A 381 90.82 -63.91 11.48
CA LYS A 381 89.38 -64.23 11.57
C LYS A 381 88.90 -64.96 10.32
N PHE A 382 88.05 -65.97 10.51
CA PHE A 382 87.39 -66.65 9.41
C PHE A 382 86.16 -65.81 9.00
N GLY A 383 86.13 -65.36 7.75
CA GLY A 383 84.98 -64.65 7.18
C GLY A 383 84.14 -65.57 6.29
N VAL A 384 82.81 -65.41 6.31
CA VAL A 384 81.89 -66.15 5.44
C VAL A 384 80.82 -65.19 4.91
N PHE A 385 80.56 -65.27 3.61
CA PHE A 385 79.64 -64.40 2.89
C PHE A 385 78.79 -65.22 1.94
N LEU A 386 77.52 -64.85 1.84
CA LEU A 386 76.63 -65.24 0.77
C LEU A 386 76.69 -64.14 -0.30
N GLU A 387 77.05 -64.50 -1.52
CA GLU A 387 77.06 -63.58 -2.65
C GLU A 387 75.98 -63.96 -3.66
N ARG A 388 75.24 -62.95 -4.11
CA ARG A 388 74.28 -63.10 -5.21
C ARG A 388 74.93 -62.64 -6.50
N LYS A 389 74.80 -63.42 -7.58
CA LYS A 389 75.17 -62.95 -8.92
C LYS A 389 74.20 -61.85 -9.38
N PRO A 390 74.68 -60.79 -10.05
CA PRO A 390 73.81 -59.73 -10.56
C PRO A 390 72.72 -60.30 -11.47
N ARG A 391 71.46 -59.95 -11.21
CA ARG A 391 70.32 -60.18 -12.09
C ARG A 391 69.49 -58.90 -12.10
N TYR A 392 69.24 -58.34 -13.29
CA TYR A 392 68.53 -57.07 -13.45
C TYR A 392 67.09 -57.15 -12.93
N GLY A 393 66.61 -56.08 -12.30
CA GLY A 393 65.18 -55.81 -12.07
C GLY A 393 64.49 -56.55 -10.92
N ILE A 394 65.20 -57.25 -10.03
CA ILE A 394 64.56 -58.02 -8.94
C ILE A 394 65.15 -57.66 -7.58
N LEU A 395 64.33 -56.99 -6.75
CA LEU A 395 64.56 -56.87 -5.31
C LEU A 395 64.20 -58.19 -4.65
N LEU A 396 65.18 -58.81 -4.00
CA LEU A 396 64.99 -60.07 -3.29
C LEU A 396 65.16 -59.82 -1.79
N LYS A 397 64.15 -60.22 -1.01
CA LYS A 397 64.26 -60.30 0.43
C LYS A 397 64.52 -61.75 0.84
N TYR A 398 65.72 -62.02 1.32
CA TYR A 398 66.11 -63.35 1.79
C TYR A 398 66.73 -63.27 3.19
N MET A 399 66.51 -64.32 3.98
CA MET A 399 67.24 -64.61 5.20
C MET A 399 68.23 -65.72 4.91
N PHE A 400 69.42 -65.68 5.50
CA PHE A 400 70.36 -66.78 5.38
C PHE A 400 71.00 -67.09 6.73
N SER A 401 71.49 -68.32 6.86
CA SER A 401 72.27 -68.75 8.01
C SER A 401 73.48 -69.56 7.56
N PHE A 402 74.57 -69.45 8.32
CA PHE A 402 75.76 -70.27 8.14
C PHE A 402 76.02 -71.06 9.42
N SER A 403 76.57 -72.25 9.30
CA SER A 403 76.97 -73.07 10.44
C SER A 403 78.22 -73.86 10.09
N LEU A 404 79.22 -73.81 10.95
CA LEU A 404 80.31 -74.77 10.92
C LEU A 404 79.91 -75.95 11.78
N LEU A 405 79.94 -77.15 11.20
CA LEU A 405 79.66 -78.38 11.93
C LEU A 405 80.98 -78.94 12.47
N PRO A 406 81.07 -79.21 13.78
CA PRO A 406 82.20 -79.93 14.33
C PRO A 406 82.17 -81.39 13.82
N PRO A 407 83.31 -82.10 13.82
CA PRO A 407 83.33 -83.55 13.60
C PRO A 407 82.40 -84.28 14.58
N GLU A 408 81.83 -85.42 14.19
CA GLU A 408 80.83 -86.16 15.01
C GLU A 408 81.34 -86.49 16.43
N ASP A 409 82.65 -86.66 16.61
CA ASP A 409 83.30 -86.97 17.90
C ASP A 409 83.89 -85.76 18.65
N SER A 410 83.62 -84.53 18.18
CA SER A 410 84.19 -83.32 18.76
C SER A 410 83.29 -82.70 19.84
N THR A 411 83.88 -82.28 20.95
CA THR A 411 83.22 -81.48 21.99
C THR A 411 83.00 -80.02 21.58
N ALA A 412 83.45 -79.63 20.38
CA ALA A 412 83.28 -78.27 19.89
C ALA A 412 81.81 -77.95 19.65
N THR A 413 81.38 -76.79 20.13
CA THR A 413 80.03 -76.29 19.88
C THR A 413 79.90 -75.80 18.45
N LYS A 414 78.82 -76.20 17.78
CA LYS A 414 78.38 -75.65 16.49
C LYS A 414 78.46 -74.13 16.53
N VAL A 415 79.32 -73.54 15.70
CA VAL A 415 79.35 -72.09 15.52
C VAL A 415 78.34 -71.78 14.43
N SER A 416 77.24 -71.14 14.84
CA SER A 416 76.19 -70.72 13.93
C SER A 416 76.17 -69.21 13.83
N LEU A 417 76.02 -68.74 12.61
CA LEU A 417 75.58 -67.41 12.34
C LEU A 417 74.05 -67.49 12.40
N GLY A 418 73.49 -67.24 13.58
CA GLY A 418 72.05 -67.02 13.74
C GLY A 418 71.59 -65.93 12.77
N PRO A 419 70.29 -65.83 12.42
CA PRO A 419 69.82 -64.99 11.32
C PRO A 419 70.37 -63.56 11.46
N ILE A 420 71.47 -63.27 10.74
CA ILE A 420 72.17 -62.01 10.85
C ILE A 420 71.31 -61.02 10.11
N HIS A 421 70.61 -60.23 10.93
CA HIS A 421 69.82 -59.08 10.58
C HIS A 421 68.73 -59.37 9.53
N ARG A 422 67.52 -58.83 9.80
CA ARG A 422 66.77 -58.17 8.74
C ARG A 422 67.68 -57.06 8.20
N VAL A 423 68.67 -57.41 7.38
CA VAL A 423 69.22 -56.43 6.47
C VAL A 423 68.12 -56.31 5.43
N LEU A 424 67.17 -55.42 5.73
CA LEU A 424 66.36 -54.83 4.68
C LEU A 424 67.37 -54.04 3.86
N ILE A 425 68.06 -54.75 2.97
CA ILE A 425 68.84 -54.18 1.91
C ILE A 425 67.79 -53.57 0.97
N LEU A 426 67.24 -52.42 1.38
CA LEU A 426 66.62 -51.44 0.50
C LEU A 426 67.76 -50.83 -0.31
N LEU A 427 68.34 -51.64 -1.19
CA LEU A 427 69.19 -51.12 -2.25
C LEU A 427 68.26 -50.70 -3.36
N LEU A 428 67.77 -49.48 -3.22
CA LEU A 428 67.75 -48.55 -4.34
C LEU A 428 69.23 -48.31 -4.71
N ILE A 429 69.92 -49.33 -5.25
CA ILE A 429 71.15 -49.09 -5.98
C ILE A 429 70.68 -48.58 -7.32
N ASP A 430 70.88 -47.27 -7.51
CA ASP A 430 70.92 -46.66 -8.82
C ASP A 430 71.67 -47.54 -9.80
N PHE A 431 71.15 -47.52 -11.03
CA PHE A 431 71.45 -48.28 -12.23
C PHE A 431 72.93 -48.38 -12.69
N GLU A 432 73.91 -48.45 -11.79
CA GLU A 432 75.33 -48.60 -12.11
C GLU A 432 75.86 -49.98 -11.72
N GLU A 433 75.84 -50.84 -12.74
CA GLU A 433 76.85 -51.83 -13.11
C GLU A 433 77.57 -52.63 -11.99
N SER A 434 77.31 -53.95 -12.03
CA SER A 434 78.28 -55.03 -11.85
C SER A 434 78.80 -55.42 -10.45
N ARG A 435 78.39 -54.78 -9.36
CA ARG A 435 78.88 -55.21 -8.03
C ARG A 435 78.07 -56.38 -7.46
N SER A 436 78.75 -57.51 -7.21
CA SER A 436 78.15 -58.63 -6.48
C SER A 436 77.73 -58.20 -5.08
N LEU A 437 76.53 -58.59 -4.68
CA LEU A 437 75.99 -58.28 -3.38
C LEU A 437 76.45 -59.32 -2.38
N SER A 438 77.42 -58.95 -1.54
CA SER A 438 77.95 -59.81 -0.48
C SER A 438 77.27 -59.52 0.86
N CYS A 439 76.63 -60.52 1.45
CA CYS A 439 76.07 -60.43 2.80
C CYS A 439 76.72 -61.49 3.69
N GLY A 440 77.21 -61.12 4.86
CA GLY A 440 77.92 -62.07 5.71
C GLY A 440 78.62 -61.42 6.88
N THR A 441 79.64 -62.09 7.41
CA THR A 441 80.47 -61.54 8.49
C THR A 441 81.94 -61.71 8.17
N ASN A 442 82.72 -60.71 8.56
CA ASN A 442 84.18 -60.76 8.53
C ASN A 442 84.78 -61.48 9.75
N VAL A 443 83.96 -61.77 10.77
CA VAL A 443 84.39 -62.39 12.03
C VAL A 443 83.38 -63.46 12.39
N PHE A 444 83.36 -64.55 11.62
CA PHE A 444 82.51 -65.69 11.94
C PHE A 444 83.07 -66.46 13.13
N THR A 445 84.37 -66.72 13.11
CA THR A 445 85.12 -67.36 14.20
C THR A 445 86.62 -67.03 14.07
N ASP A 446 87.46 -67.51 14.98
CA ASP A 446 88.92 -67.44 14.83
C ASP A 446 89.41 -68.50 13.83
N SER A 447 90.32 -68.13 12.93
CA SER A 447 90.83 -69.05 11.90
C SER A 447 91.57 -70.23 12.54
N ARG A 448 92.23 -70.01 13.68
CA ARG A 448 92.87 -71.08 14.46
C ARG A 448 91.84 -72.03 15.05
N LYS A 449 90.67 -71.53 15.42
CA LYS A 449 89.56 -72.34 15.92
C LYS A 449 89.00 -73.22 14.80
N VAL A 450 88.88 -72.71 13.57
CA VAL A 450 88.49 -73.52 12.39
C VAL A 450 89.42 -74.72 12.21
N LEU A 451 90.74 -74.47 12.21
CA LEU A 451 91.74 -75.52 12.02
C LEU A 451 91.78 -76.57 13.15
N LYS A 452 91.41 -76.16 14.36
CA LYS A 452 91.45 -77.01 15.55
C LYS A 452 90.16 -77.82 15.73
N ASP A 453 89.01 -77.18 15.55
CA ASP A 453 87.73 -77.67 16.09
C ASP A 453 86.74 -78.12 14.99
N PHE A 454 86.95 -77.75 13.72
CA PHE A 454 85.96 -77.89 12.65
C PHE A 454 86.43 -78.70 11.43
N LEU A 455 87.61 -79.31 11.50
CA LEU A 455 88.10 -80.20 10.45
C LEU A 455 87.74 -81.64 10.79
N ASN A 456 87.11 -82.34 9.86
CA ASN A 456 86.86 -83.78 10.00
C ASN A 456 88.17 -84.59 9.90
N GLU A 457 88.07 -85.91 10.07
CA GLU A 457 89.23 -86.82 10.03
C GLU A 457 90.01 -86.77 8.71
N LYS A 458 89.35 -86.38 7.61
CA LYS A 458 89.94 -86.22 6.27
C LYS A 458 90.59 -84.84 6.07
N GLY A 459 90.55 -83.97 7.09
CA GLY A 459 91.05 -82.59 7.00
C GLY A 459 90.14 -81.66 6.19
N GLU A 460 88.87 -82.01 6.01
CA GLU A 460 87.88 -81.24 5.27
C GLU A 460 87.11 -80.31 6.22
N LEU A 461 86.75 -79.11 5.74
CA LEU A 461 85.87 -78.18 6.45
C LEU A 461 84.45 -78.28 5.88
N GLU A 462 83.45 -78.49 6.74
CA GLU A 462 82.05 -78.50 6.34
C GLU A 462 81.33 -77.20 6.76
N ILE A 463 80.75 -76.50 5.78
CA ILE A 463 79.94 -75.29 5.98
C ILE A 463 78.50 -75.62 5.60
N SER A 464 77.63 -75.73 6.59
CA SER A 464 76.18 -75.82 6.37
C SER A 464 75.58 -74.43 6.19
N PHE A 465 74.62 -74.29 5.28
CA PHE A 465 73.94 -73.02 5.06
C PHE A 465 72.47 -73.22 4.70
N SER A 466 71.67 -72.21 5.02
CA SER A 466 70.27 -72.13 4.58
C SER A 466 69.94 -70.75 4.08
N ILE A 467 69.01 -70.67 3.13
CA ILE A 467 68.48 -69.43 2.55
C ILE A 467 66.96 -69.56 2.50
N THR A 468 66.26 -68.61 3.11
CA THR A 468 64.80 -68.49 3.08
C THR A 468 64.44 -67.25 2.29
N ILE A 469 63.76 -67.41 1.16
CA ILE A 469 63.21 -66.28 0.39
C ILE A 469 61.86 -65.89 1.00
N GLN A 470 61.73 -64.66 1.48
CA GLN A 470 60.51 -64.19 2.15
C GLN A 470 59.51 -63.56 1.18
N ASP A 471 60.00 -62.86 0.16
CA ASP A 471 59.18 -62.21 -0.87
C ASP A 471 60.02 -62.01 -2.14
N GLU A 472 59.64 -62.66 -3.25
CA GLU A 472 60.04 -62.21 -4.60
C GLU A 472 59.00 -61.18 -5.04
N LYS A 473 59.32 -59.88 -4.97
CA LYS A 473 58.52 -58.84 -5.60
C LYS A 473 59.16 -58.48 -6.93
N ILE A 474 58.50 -58.88 -8.02
CA ILE A 474 58.75 -58.29 -9.33
C ILE A 474 58.28 -56.84 -9.23
N ILE A 475 59.22 -55.90 -9.25
CA ILE A 475 58.86 -54.50 -9.45
C ILE A 475 58.67 -54.34 -10.95
N PRO A 476 57.46 -54.01 -11.43
CA PRO A 476 57.28 -53.60 -12.81
C PRO A 476 58.19 -52.38 -13.04
N LEU A 477 59.01 -52.43 -14.10
CA LEU A 477 59.75 -51.27 -14.58
C LEU A 477 58.82 -50.09 -14.86
#